data_AF-A0A6G3MJY0-F1
#
_entry.id   AF-A0A6G3MJY0-F1
#
_cell.length_a   1.000
_cell.length_b   1.000
_cell.length_c   1.000
_cell.angle_alpha   90.00
_cell.angle_beta   90.00
_cell.angle_gamma   90.00
#
_symmetry.space_group_name_H-M   'P 1'
#
loop_
_entity.id
_entity.type
_entity.pdbx_description
1 polymer ?
#
loop_
_entity_poly.entity_id
_entity_poly.type
_entity_poly.pdbx_seq_one_letter_code
_entity_poly.pdbx_strand_id
1 'polypeptide(L)'
;MWALSKLPQKIGGTGKTVEIDESMFFKRKYNVGRRLGSGWAFGGIQRDDKSKIFIVLVTDRKSETLIPLIKDYIQPGTTIISDKWRAYFPIASEGYQHLSVNHSINLFDSDDETIHTQNIENTWRWVKRKLRTTTKNGEKRISRIGEFLY
;
A
#
# COMPACT_ATOMS: atom_id res chain seq x y z
N MET A 1 5.62 -11.77 -9.94
CA MET A 1 5.45 -10.44 -9.32
C MET A 1 6.51 -9.52 -9.88
N TRP A 2 6.17 -8.26 -10.14
CA TRP A 2 7.17 -7.25 -10.52
C TRP A 2 7.19 -6.21 -9.40
N ALA A 3 8.34 -6.05 -8.76
CA ALA A 3 8.56 -5.08 -7.69
C ALA A 3 9.04 -3.77 -8.32
N LEU A 4 8.38 -2.64 -8.01
CA LEU A 4 8.80 -1.32 -8.48
C LEU A 4 9.88 -0.66 -7.61
N SER A 5 10.20 -1.27 -6.48
CA SER A 5 11.29 -0.84 -5.62
C SER A 5 12.01 -2.09 -5.11
N LYS A 6 13.29 -2.21 -5.45
CA LYS A 6 14.23 -2.79 -4.49
C LYS A 6 14.61 -1.62 -3.58
N LEU A 7 13.78 -1.33 -2.58
CA LEU A 7 14.30 -0.51 -1.49
C LEU A 7 15.57 -1.22 -0.98
N PRO A 8 16.71 -0.52 -0.86
CA PRO A 8 17.95 -1.15 -0.38
C PRO A 8 17.80 -1.70 1.06
N GLN A 9 16.72 -1.31 1.76
CA GLN A 9 16.42 -1.71 3.12
C GLN A 9 14.91 -1.72 3.39
N LYS A 10 14.44 -2.65 4.23
CA LYS A 10 13.06 -2.68 4.76
C LYS A 10 12.76 -1.40 5.54
N ILE A 11 11.55 -0.88 5.43
CA ILE A 11 11.08 0.28 6.21
C ILE A 11 10.56 -0.15 7.58
N GLY A 12 10.35 0.79 8.49
CA GLY A 12 9.89 0.52 9.85
C GLY A 12 11.00 0.08 10.81
N GLY A 13 10.63 -0.72 11.81
CA GLY A 13 11.44 -1.20 12.93
C GLY A 13 10.73 -0.98 14.27
N THR A 14 11.32 -1.49 15.35
CA THR A 14 10.79 -1.29 16.71
C THR A 14 10.61 0.20 17.01
N GLY A 15 9.41 0.57 17.49
CA GLY A 15 9.06 1.97 17.78
C GLY A 15 8.76 2.83 16.53
N LYS A 16 8.68 2.22 15.34
CA LYS A 16 8.27 2.89 14.10
C LYS A 16 6.87 2.45 13.70
N THR A 17 6.19 3.34 12.99
CA THR A 17 4.83 3.12 12.49
C THR A 17 4.79 3.22 10.97
N VAL A 18 4.19 2.23 10.33
CA VAL A 18 3.99 2.17 8.88
C VAL A 18 2.50 2.05 8.58
N GLU A 19 1.99 2.94 7.74
CA GLU A 19 0.65 2.84 7.17
C GLU A 19 0.71 1.99 5.90
N ILE A 20 -0.19 1.03 5.74
CA ILE A 20 -0.30 0.19 4.54
C ILE A 20 -1.72 0.25 3.97
N ASP A 21 -1.83 0.16 2.64
CA ASP A 21 -3.12 0.12 1.94
C ASP A 21 -2.96 -0.48 0.52
N GLU A 22 -4.08 -0.90 -0.07
CA GLU A 22 -4.17 -1.33 -1.47
C GLU A 22 -5.00 -0.37 -2.30
N SER A 23 -4.46 0.00 -3.46
CA SER A 23 -5.17 0.84 -4.42
C SER A 23 -5.40 0.17 -5.75
N MET A 24 -6.62 0.28 -6.26
CA MET A 24 -6.93 -0.14 -7.62
C MET A 24 -6.40 0.90 -8.62
N PHE A 25 -5.55 0.46 -9.56
CA PHE A 25 -4.96 1.35 -10.58
C PHE A 25 -5.62 1.20 -11.94
N PHE A 26 -6.17 0.02 -12.25
CA PHE A 26 -6.71 -0.27 -13.57
C PHE A 26 -8.13 -0.85 -13.46
N LYS A 27 -9.13 0.02 -13.34
CA LYS A 27 -10.55 -0.35 -13.53
C LYS A 27 -11.12 0.44 -14.70
N ARG A 28 -11.92 -0.21 -15.53
CA ARG A 28 -12.78 0.49 -16.49
C ARG A 28 -13.82 1.30 -15.73
N LYS A 29 -13.99 2.58 -16.09
CA LYS A 29 -15.16 3.35 -15.65
C LYS A 29 -16.37 2.81 -16.41
N TYR A 30 -17.42 2.36 -15.70
CA TYR A 30 -18.66 1.82 -16.28
C TYR A 30 -18.52 0.58 -17.18
N ASN A 31 -17.44 -0.22 -17.04
CA ASN A 31 -17.11 -1.32 -17.97
C ASN A 31 -16.95 -0.91 -19.45
N VAL A 32 -17.05 0.39 -19.75
CA VAL A 32 -16.90 0.99 -21.07
C VAL A 32 -15.44 1.43 -21.25
N GLY A 33 -14.94 1.34 -22.49
CA GLY A 33 -13.55 1.69 -22.83
C GLY A 33 -12.59 0.50 -22.85
N ARG A 34 -11.28 0.77 -22.97
CA ARG A 34 -10.25 -0.26 -23.27
C ARG A 34 -9.93 -1.16 -22.07
N ARG A 35 -9.61 -2.44 -22.32
CA ARG A 35 -9.17 -3.43 -21.30
C ARG A 35 -7.68 -3.15 -21.05
N LEU A 36 -7.33 -2.62 -19.88
CA LEU A 36 -5.92 -2.38 -19.47
C LEU A 36 -5.41 -3.46 -18.50
N GLY A 37 -6.15 -4.56 -18.35
CA GLY A 37 -6.01 -5.48 -17.21
C GLY A 37 -6.56 -4.86 -15.94
N SER A 38 -6.93 -5.69 -14.96
CA SER A 38 -7.21 -5.25 -13.59
C SER A 38 -5.95 -5.49 -12.76
N GLY A 39 -5.34 -4.42 -12.27
CA GLY A 39 -4.14 -4.50 -11.44
C GLY A 39 -4.31 -3.68 -10.17
N TRP A 40 -3.88 -4.28 -9.07
CA TRP A 40 -3.84 -3.68 -7.75
C TRP A 40 -2.40 -3.28 -7.44
N ALA A 41 -2.23 -2.17 -6.75
CA ALA A 41 -0.97 -1.87 -6.09
C ALA A 41 -1.17 -2.02 -4.59
N PHE A 42 -0.16 -2.58 -3.94
CA PHE A 42 0.03 -2.57 -2.52
C PHE A 42 1.18 -1.63 -2.19
N GLY A 43 1.06 -0.88 -1.10
CA GLY A 43 2.11 0.04 -0.71
C GLY A 43 2.06 0.36 0.77
N GLY A 44 3.16 0.92 1.26
CA GLY A 44 3.27 1.36 2.62
C GLY A 44 4.20 2.55 2.77
N ILE A 45 3.89 3.42 3.73
CA ILE A 45 4.62 4.65 4.04
C ILE A 45 4.91 4.72 5.54
N GLN A 46 6.16 5.03 5.88
CA GLN A 46 6.55 5.25 7.26
C GLN A 46 6.14 6.67 7.71
N ARG A 47 5.55 6.78 8.90
CA ARG A 47 4.95 8.05 9.36
C ARG A 47 5.96 9.14 9.72
N ASP A 48 7.04 8.76 10.39
CA ASP A 48 8.10 9.69 10.82
C ASP A 48 9.03 10.11 9.67
N ASP A 49 9.03 9.38 8.56
CA ASP A 49 9.85 9.67 7.39
C ASP A 49 9.11 9.33 6.10
N LYS A 50 8.50 10.36 5.49
CA LYS A 50 7.71 10.21 4.26
C LYS A 50 8.55 9.90 3.01
N SER A 51 9.88 9.95 3.09
CA SER A 51 10.75 9.47 2.01
C SER A 51 10.80 7.94 1.96
N LYS A 52 10.45 7.26 3.06
CA LYS A 52 10.41 5.80 3.15
C LYS A 52 9.04 5.28 2.74
N ILE A 53 8.96 4.94 1.46
CA ILE A 53 7.76 4.40 0.84
C ILE A 53 8.11 3.21 -0.04
N PHE A 54 7.26 2.19 -0.05
CA PHE A 54 7.27 1.15 -1.08
C PHE A 54 5.93 1.11 -1.81
N ILE A 55 6.00 0.79 -3.10
CA ILE A 55 4.85 0.49 -3.94
C ILE A 55 5.20 -0.75 -4.75
N VAL A 56 4.31 -1.73 -4.72
CA VAL A 56 4.43 -3.01 -5.42
C VAL A 56 3.12 -3.30 -6.10
N LEU A 57 3.13 -3.87 -7.29
CA LEU A 57 1.89 -4.35 -7.87
C LEU A 57 1.68 -5.82 -7.66
N VAL A 58 0.41 -6.10 -7.44
CA VAL A 58 -0.10 -7.39 -7.05
C VAL A 58 -1.26 -7.73 -7.98
N THR A 59 -1.31 -9.00 -8.36
CA THR A 59 -2.38 -9.55 -9.20
C THR A 59 -3.69 -9.67 -8.44
N ASP A 60 -3.59 -9.84 -7.11
CA ASP A 60 -4.69 -9.97 -6.18
C ASP A 60 -4.28 -9.40 -4.82
N ARG A 61 -5.27 -9.27 -3.94
CA ARG A 61 -5.11 -8.71 -2.59
C ARG A 61 -5.41 -9.75 -1.52
N LYS A 62 -5.05 -11.00 -1.82
CA LYS A 62 -5.26 -12.09 -0.87
C LYS A 62 -4.18 -12.05 0.20
N SER A 63 -4.47 -12.62 1.37
CA SER A 63 -3.53 -12.66 2.49
C SER A 63 -2.23 -13.36 2.09
N GLU A 64 -2.33 -14.44 1.30
CA GLU A 64 -1.21 -15.22 0.77
C GLU A 64 -0.28 -14.40 -0.14
N THR A 65 -0.77 -13.30 -0.71
CA THR A 65 0.01 -12.37 -1.53
C THR A 65 0.56 -11.22 -0.68
N LEU A 66 -0.24 -10.67 0.22
CA LEU A 66 0.09 -9.45 0.97
C LEU A 66 1.01 -9.69 2.17
N ILE A 67 0.81 -10.78 2.91
CA ILE A 67 1.63 -11.09 4.10
C ILE A 67 3.10 -11.29 3.74
N PRO A 68 3.47 -12.06 2.68
CA PRO A 68 4.86 -12.14 2.25
C PRO A 68 5.45 -10.77 1.87
N LEU A 69 4.67 -9.92 1.19
CA LEU A 69 5.11 -8.57 0.83
C LEU A 69 5.33 -7.70 2.07
N ILE A 70 4.46 -7.75 3.07
CA ILE A 70 4.68 -7.06 4.35
C ILE A 70 6.02 -7.49 4.95
N LYS A 71 6.30 -8.80 4.96
CA LYS A 71 7.56 -9.34 5.49
C LYS A 71 8.77 -8.94 4.66
N ASP A 72 8.64 -8.82 3.35
CA ASP A 72 9.71 -8.43 2.46
C ASP A 72 10.06 -6.93 2.55
N TYR A 73 9.07 -6.08 2.84
CA TYR A 73 9.21 -4.62 2.81
C TYR A 73 9.25 -3.94 4.19
N ILE A 74 8.73 -4.59 5.23
CA ILE A 74 8.59 -4.01 6.58
C ILE A 74 9.37 -4.83 7.61
N GLN A 75 10.17 -4.16 8.42
CA GLN A 75 10.95 -4.81 9.49
C GLN A 75 10.03 -5.36 10.59
N PRO A 76 10.29 -6.55 11.15
CA PRO A 76 9.59 -7.05 12.33
C PRO A 76 9.63 -6.07 13.51
N GLY A 77 8.63 -6.12 14.40
CA GLY A 77 8.50 -5.20 15.53
C GLY A 77 7.93 -3.82 15.17
N THR A 78 7.63 -3.57 13.89
CA THR A 78 6.93 -2.35 13.44
C THR A 78 5.47 -2.36 13.88
N THR A 79 4.94 -1.18 14.20
CA THR A 79 3.49 -0.95 14.32
C THR A 79 2.91 -0.67 12.94
N ILE A 80 2.05 -1.56 12.46
CA ILE A 80 1.38 -1.43 11.16
C ILE A 80 -0.02 -0.88 11.39
N ILE A 81 -0.38 0.17 10.65
CA ILE A 81 -1.75 0.71 10.58
C ILE A 81 -2.34 0.37 9.21
N SER A 82 -3.50 -0.28 9.20
CA SER A 82 -4.23 -0.59 7.95
C SER A 82 -5.73 -0.45 8.15
N ASP A 83 -6.49 -0.56 7.07
CA ASP A 83 -7.94 -0.72 7.15
C ASP A 83 -8.30 -2.10 7.75
N LYS A 84 -9.53 -2.24 8.27
CA LYS A 84 -10.06 -3.49 8.87
C LYS A 84 -10.38 -4.59 7.85
N TRP A 85 -9.40 -4.93 7.01
CA TRP A 85 -9.55 -5.98 6.03
C TRP A 85 -9.06 -7.33 6.55
N ARG A 86 -9.90 -8.36 6.43
CA ARG A 86 -9.61 -9.77 6.69
C ARG A 86 -8.28 -10.28 6.14
N ALA A 87 -7.79 -9.77 5.01
CA ALA A 87 -6.49 -10.20 4.46
C ALA A 87 -5.31 -9.87 5.40
N TYR A 88 -5.49 -8.89 6.29
CA TYR A 88 -4.49 -8.43 7.26
C TYR A 88 -4.58 -9.10 8.64
N PHE A 89 -5.55 -9.98 8.88
CA PHE A 89 -5.68 -10.65 10.18
C PHE A 89 -4.40 -11.39 10.64
N PRO A 90 -3.59 -11.99 9.75
CA PRO A 90 -2.35 -12.65 10.17
C PRO A 90 -1.21 -11.70 10.59
N ILE A 91 -1.30 -10.38 10.36
CA ILE A 91 -0.20 -9.44 10.63
C ILE A 91 0.29 -9.55 12.08
N ALA A 92 -0.63 -9.58 13.05
CA ALA A 92 -0.29 -9.66 14.47
C ALA A 92 0.49 -10.94 14.82
N SER A 93 0.17 -12.06 14.17
CA SER A 93 0.88 -13.34 14.36
C SER A 93 2.25 -13.41 13.67
N GLU A 94 2.58 -12.46 12.80
CA GLU A 94 3.82 -12.45 12.01
C GLU A 94 4.92 -11.58 12.63
N GLY A 95 4.75 -11.17 13.90
CA GLY A 95 5.75 -10.39 14.65
C GLY A 95 5.61 -8.87 14.48
N TYR A 96 4.41 -8.40 14.14
CA TYR A 96 4.08 -6.98 14.02
C TYR A 96 3.02 -6.59 15.04
N GLN A 97 3.02 -5.34 15.47
CA GLN A 97 1.86 -4.77 16.14
C GLN A 97 0.88 -4.29 15.07
N HIS A 98 -0.40 -4.66 15.16
CA HIS A 98 -1.39 -4.28 14.15
C HIS A 98 -2.48 -3.42 14.76
N LEU A 99 -2.69 -2.25 14.17
CA LEU A 99 -3.78 -1.34 14.48
C LEU A 99 -4.66 -1.21 13.23
N SER A 100 -5.97 -1.39 13.39
CA SER A 100 -6.91 -1.32 12.28
C SER A 100 -7.81 -0.10 12.37
N VAL A 101 -7.98 0.61 11.24
CA VAL A 101 -8.98 1.66 11.07
C VAL A 101 -10.26 1.05 10.50
N ASN A 102 -11.39 1.35 11.13
CA ASN A 102 -12.68 0.87 10.68
C ASN A 102 -13.39 1.97 9.88
N HIS A 103 -13.53 1.80 8.57
CA HIS A 103 -14.13 2.81 7.68
C HIS A 103 -15.65 2.65 7.50
N SER A 104 -16.27 1.58 8.00
CA SER A 104 -17.71 1.33 7.82
C SER A 104 -18.58 1.97 8.90
N ILE A 105 -17.96 2.33 10.01
CA ILE A 105 -18.53 3.10 11.10
C ILE A 105 -17.58 4.28 11.25
N ASN A 106 -18.07 5.52 11.40
CA ASN A 106 -17.25 6.67 11.80
C ASN A 106 -16.74 6.51 13.25
N LEU A 107 -16.40 5.29 13.65
CA LEU A 107 -15.87 4.89 14.92
C LEU A 107 -14.54 4.24 14.58
N PHE A 108 -13.49 5.01 14.80
CA PHE A 108 -12.16 4.46 14.98
C PHE A 108 -12.30 3.27 15.96
N ASP A 109 -11.69 2.10 15.70
CA ASP A 109 -11.63 1.02 16.71
C ASP A 109 -10.79 1.45 17.95
N SER A 110 -10.37 2.71 18.00
CA SER A 110 -9.62 3.38 19.04
C SER A 110 -10.03 4.85 19.07
N ASP A 111 -10.46 5.38 20.21
CA ASP A 111 -10.71 6.83 20.39
C ASP A 111 -9.45 7.71 20.18
N ASP A 112 -8.34 7.10 19.80
CA ASP A 112 -7.09 7.74 19.45
C ASP A 112 -7.10 8.25 18.00
N GLU A 113 -7.28 9.56 17.84
CA GLU A 113 -7.23 10.29 16.56
C GLU A 113 -5.91 10.08 15.79
N THR A 114 -4.86 9.58 16.46
CA THR A 114 -3.60 9.29 15.79
C THR A 114 -3.67 8.04 14.93
N ILE A 115 -4.66 7.15 15.05
CA ILE A 115 -4.76 5.93 14.25
C ILE A 115 -5.53 6.18 12.94
N HIS A 116 -4.80 6.36 11.84
CA HIS A 116 -5.34 6.69 10.53
C HIS A 116 -4.45 6.22 9.36
N THR A 117 -5.02 6.11 8.16
CA THR A 117 -4.32 5.74 6.91
C THR A 117 -4.21 6.91 5.91
N GLN A 118 -4.37 8.16 6.38
CA GLN A 118 -4.40 9.36 5.53
C GLN A 118 -3.12 9.60 4.72
N ASN A 119 -1.92 9.23 5.23
CA ASN A 119 -0.68 9.47 4.49
C ASN A 119 -0.59 8.53 3.28
N ILE A 120 -0.94 7.26 3.46
CA ILE A 120 -0.94 6.31 2.34
C ILE A 120 -2.04 6.63 1.33
N GLU A 121 -3.23 7.05 1.77
CA GLU A 121 -4.29 7.53 0.87
C GLU A 121 -3.85 8.73 0.02
N ASN A 122 -3.22 9.73 0.64
CA ASN A 122 -2.71 10.92 -0.05
C ASN A 122 -1.64 10.54 -1.09
N THR A 123 -0.77 9.61 -0.73
CA THR A 123 0.20 9.03 -1.66
C THR A 123 -0.50 8.43 -2.87
N TRP A 124 -1.54 7.61 -2.67
CA TRP A 124 -2.28 7.03 -3.79
C TRP A 124 -2.90 8.08 -4.72
N ARG A 125 -3.45 9.17 -4.16
CA ARG A 125 -3.97 10.29 -4.97
C ARG A 125 -2.86 10.91 -5.81
N TRP A 126 -1.68 11.13 -5.23
CA TRP A 126 -0.52 11.69 -5.93
C TRP A 126 -0.03 10.76 -7.06
N VAL A 127 0.19 9.48 -6.78
CA VAL A 127 0.66 8.48 -7.75
C VAL A 127 -0.34 8.36 -8.91
N LYS A 128 -1.64 8.22 -8.62
CA LYS A 128 -2.68 8.13 -9.65
C LYS A 128 -2.73 9.38 -10.54
N ARG A 129 -2.55 10.57 -9.97
CA ARG A 129 -2.50 11.82 -10.74
C ARG A 129 -1.30 11.86 -11.69
N LYS A 130 -0.14 11.39 -11.26
CA LYS A 130 1.06 11.32 -12.10
C LYS A 130 0.95 10.28 -13.21
N LEU A 131 0.25 9.17 -12.96
CA LEU A 131 0.02 8.14 -13.99
C LEU A 131 -1.03 8.51 -15.03
N ARG A 132 -1.86 9.53 -14.78
CA ARG A 132 -2.90 9.96 -15.73
C ARG A 132 -2.33 10.46 -17.06
N THR A 133 -1.04 10.78 -17.14
CA THR A 133 -0.42 11.32 -18.35
C THR A 133 0.57 10.35 -19.01
N THR A 134 0.36 10.13 -20.32
CA THR A 134 1.40 9.87 -21.34
C THR A 134 1.65 8.43 -21.86
N THR A 135 1.02 7.34 -21.42
CA THR A 135 1.26 6.05 -22.12
C THR A 135 0.16 4.99 -22.10
N LYS A 136 0.05 4.26 -23.22
CA LYS A 136 -0.95 3.23 -23.54
C LYS A 136 -0.62 1.83 -22.97
N ASN A 137 0.59 1.64 -22.42
CA ASN A 137 1.09 0.37 -21.89
C ASN A 137 1.13 0.42 -20.35
N GLY A 138 0.42 -0.50 -19.69
CA GLY A 138 0.38 -0.61 -18.24
C GLY A 138 1.76 -0.74 -17.62
N GLU A 139 2.60 -1.65 -18.11
CA GLU A 139 3.95 -1.93 -17.63
C GLU A 139 4.87 -0.70 -17.74
N LYS A 140 4.73 0.10 -18.81
CA LYS A 140 5.48 1.36 -18.96
C LYS A 140 4.96 2.50 -18.08
N ARG A 141 3.66 2.54 -17.74
CA ARG A 141 3.15 3.50 -16.73
C ARG A 141 3.75 3.17 -15.36
N ILE A 142 3.88 1.89 -15.13
CA ILE A 142 4.34 1.26 -13.91
C ILE A 142 5.84 1.48 -13.70
N SER A 143 6.70 1.20 -14.67
CA SER A 143 8.14 1.45 -14.57
C SER A 143 8.45 2.90 -14.21
N ARG A 144 7.62 3.82 -14.73
CA ARG A 144 7.69 5.25 -14.42
C ARG A 144 7.42 5.59 -12.95
N ILE A 145 6.61 4.79 -12.24
CA ILE A 145 6.44 4.95 -10.77
C ILE A 145 7.77 4.73 -10.07
N GLY A 146 8.52 3.69 -10.47
CA GLY A 146 9.85 3.40 -9.95
C GLY A 146 10.82 4.56 -10.17
N GLU A 147 10.81 5.19 -11.36
CA GLU A 147 11.62 6.39 -11.68
C GLU A 147 11.29 7.62 -10.83
N PHE A 148 10.08 7.72 -10.27
CA PHE A 148 9.66 8.87 -9.45
C PHE A 148 9.87 8.69 -7.95
N LEU A 149 10.16 7.46 -7.51
CA LEU A 149 10.40 7.14 -6.10
C LEU A 149 11.89 7.16 -5.73
N TYR A 150 12.77 7.55 -6.67
CA TYR A 150 14.20 7.78 -6.48
C TYR A 150 14.57 9.22 -6.87
#